data_AF-A0A1A7Z265-F1
#
_entry.id   AF-A0A1A7Z265-F1
#
_cell.length_a   1.000
_cell.length_b   1.000
_cell.length_c   1.000
_cell.angle_alpha   90.00
_cell.angle_beta   90.00
_cell.angle_gamma   90.00
#
_symmetry.space_group_name_H-M   'P 1'
#
loop_
_entity.id
_entity.type
_entity.pdbx_description
1 polymer ?
#
loop_
_entity_poly.entity_id
_entity_poly.type
_entity_poly.pdbx_seq_one_letter_code
_entity_poly.pdbx_strand_id
1 'polypeptide(L)'
;MIFLSGNVCTCVNCTRQFTQMSYISEEWQVARRRKGASGKFKSHQVPLNSPSCLQEQLDVGKLIRRIRDNMFELKYEDFWKEWNKHFLAAAASLKPPEDNDTENQLEKVPEEKHPQQLTCVCYGLGSFSSCVAARYQLAMLLLLLDARQILLQDCHVYDPAFSSAEKDVLRELGLTVLTENEEGKRLATKPTLFYLMHCGKALYNNLLWKNWSIQSLSQVLIIGNGFNGIKERTIERELKRDYSYISKAVDLCEERLLPCPSHLIDVFSDTAVITFPSESLNRLSQSFWEEPAEPRYLHCSDLEITLRESETLLTGDR
;
A
#
# COMPACT_ATOMS: atom_id res chain seq x y z
N MET A 1 59.47 1.95 36.29
CA MET A 1 58.41 0.93 36.25
C MET A 1 57.88 0.83 34.83
N ILE A 2 58.09 -0.32 34.18
CA ILE A 2 57.17 -1.04 33.27
C ILE A 2 56.50 -0.23 32.12
N PHE A 3 56.97 -0.51 30.87
CA PHE A 3 56.21 -0.86 29.63
C PHE A 3 55.01 0.01 29.17
N LEU A 4 54.70 0.33 27.89
CA LEU A 4 54.96 -0.25 26.57
C LEU A 4 54.78 0.82 25.45
N SER A 5 55.58 0.67 24.40
CA SER A 5 55.41 1.11 23.00
C SER A 5 54.01 0.85 22.42
N GLY A 6 53.47 1.50 21.39
CA GLY A 6 54.04 2.32 20.32
C GLY A 6 53.39 1.94 18.98
N ASN A 7 53.28 2.94 18.09
CA ASN A 7 53.12 2.88 16.63
C ASN A 7 51.74 2.87 15.96
N VAL A 8 51.43 4.08 15.46
CA VAL A 8 50.87 4.39 14.14
C VAL A 8 51.72 3.76 13.01
N CYS A 9 51.09 3.26 11.95
CA CYS A 9 51.73 3.17 10.64
C CYS A 9 50.71 3.15 9.48
N THR A 10 51.07 3.84 8.41
CA THR A 10 50.35 4.11 7.17
C THR A 10 50.75 3.20 6.02
N CYS A 11 49.88 3.13 5.01
CA CYS A 11 50.08 2.79 3.59
C CYS A 11 50.14 1.31 3.18
N VAL A 12 49.39 0.94 2.12
CA VAL A 12 49.87 0.66 0.75
C VAL A 12 48.78 -0.09 -0.07
N ASN A 13 48.59 0.34 -1.32
CA ASN A 13 47.80 -0.29 -2.40
C ASN A 13 48.20 -1.74 -2.71
N CYS A 14 47.25 -2.60 -3.11
CA CYS A 14 47.58 -3.71 -4.02
C CYS A 14 46.39 -4.13 -4.88
N THR A 15 46.64 -4.20 -6.19
CA THR A 15 45.72 -4.62 -7.25
C THR A 15 46.09 -6.04 -7.72
N ARG A 16 45.06 -6.82 -8.08
CA ARG A 16 45.04 -8.07 -8.91
C ARG A 16 45.55 -9.37 -8.29
N GLN A 17 44.68 -10.39 -8.29
CA GLN A 17 44.79 -11.53 -9.22
C GLN A 17 43.50 -12.36 -9.25
N PHE A 18 43.03 -12.62 -10.48
CA PHE A 18 42.05 -13.63 -10.81
C PHE A 18 42.70 -15.01 -10.68
N THR A 19 42.06 -15.92 -9.95
CA THR A 19 42.30 -17.36 -10.07
C THR A 19 40.97 -18.08 -10.19
N GLN A 20 40.83 -18.79 -11.31
CA GLN A 20 39.79 -19.80 -11.55
C GLN A 20 39.75 -20.79 -10.39
N MET A 21 38.59 -20.98 -9.79
CA MET A 21 38.26 -22.24 -9.11
C MET A 21 36.94 -22.78 -9.66
N SER A 22 37.03 -24.06 -9.98
CA SER A 22 36.11 -24.91 -10.71
C SER A 22 34.68 -24.92 -10.17
N TYR A 23 33.74 -24.79 -11.11
CA TYR A 23 32.33 -25.10 -10.95
C TYR A 23 32.14 -26.54 -10.45
N ILE A 24 31.55 -26.70 -9.28
CA ILE A 24 30.81 -27.91 -8.91
C ILE A 24 29.33 -27.53 -9.05
N SER A 25 28.71 -28.15 -10.04
CA SER A 25 27.29 -28.06 -10.36
C SER A 25 26.47 -28.81 -9.31
N GLU A 26 25.84 -28.09 -8.38
CA GLU A 26 24.72 -28.64 -7.62
C GLU A 26 23.42 -28.33 -8.37
N GLU A 27 22.92 -29.38 -9.03
CA GLU A 27 21.64 -29.40 -9.74
C GLU A 27 20.48 -29.18 -8.76
N TRP A 28 19.74 -28.08 -8.91
CA TRP A 28 18.44 -27.91 -8.27
C TRP A 28 17.44 -28.90 -8.89
N GLN A 29 17.19 -30.01 -8.20
CA GLN A 29 16.14 -30.98 -8.55
C GLN A 29 14.76 -30.41 -8.19
N VAL A 30 13.95 -30.16 -9.21
CA VAL A 30 12.53 -29.81 -9.10
C VAL A 30 11.77 -30.97 -8.45
N ALA A 31 11.18 -30.74 -7.27
CA ALA A 31 10.32 -31.71 -6.61
C ALA A 31 9.03 -31.92 -7.43
N ARG A 32 9.03 -32.91 -8.33
CA ARG A 32 7.82 -33.40 -9.00
C ARG A 32 6.88 -34.03 -7.95
N ARG A 33 5.68 -33.46 -7.79
CA ARG A 33 4.56 -34.10 -7.08
C ARG A 33 4.32 -35.50 -7.68
N ARG A 34 4.66 -36.54 -6.93
CA ARG A 34 4.25 -37.92 -7.25
C ARG A 34 2.73 -38.02 -7.08
N LYS A 35 2.03 -38.44 -8.14
CA LYS A 35 0.65 -38.95 -8.06
C LYS A 35 0.67 -40.18 -7.14
N GLY A 36 0.24 -39.99 -5.90
CA GLY A 36 -0.02 -41.08 -4.96
C GLY A 36 -1.32 -41.79 -5.31
N ALA A 37 -1.26 -43.12 -5.33
CA ALA A 37 -2.33 -44.03 -5.68
C ALA A 37 -3.55 -43.90 -4.74
N SER A 38 -4.73 -44.18 -5.32
CA SER A 38 -6.02 -44.26 -4.64
C SER A 38 -6.02 -45.31 -3.53
N GLY A 39 -5.89 -44.88 -2.28
CA GLY A 39 -6.19 -45.69 -1.10
C GLY A 39 -7.67 -45.59 -0.75
N LYS A 40 -8.39 -46.72 -0.80
CA LYS A 40 -9.78 -46.83 -0.34
C LYS A 40 -9.86 -46.48 1.15
N PHE A 41 -10.45 -45.33 1.48
CA PHE A 41 -10.88 -45.03 2.84
C PHE A 41 -12.22 -45.73 3.10
N LYS A 42 -12.23 -46.67 4.05
CA LYS A 42 -13.44 -47.31 4.58
C LYS A 42 -14.29 -46.23 5.28
N SER A 43 -15.55 -46.11 4.89
CA SER A 43 -16.51 -45.26 5.60
C SER A 43 -16.72 -45.79 7.01
N HIS A 44 -16.46 -44.97 8.02
CA HIS A 44 -17.12 -45.10 9.32
C HIS A 44 -18.20 -44.03 9.36
N GLN A 45 -19.45 -44.47 9.29
CA GLN A 45 -20.61 -43.63 9.56
C GLN A 45 -20.54 -43.23 11.03
N VAL A 46 -20.43 -41.93 11.29
CA VAL A 46 -20.60 -41.35 12.63
C VAL A 46 -22.07 -40.93 12.77
N PRO A 47 -22.73 -41.20 13.91
CA PRO A 47 -24.16 -40.92 14.06
C PRO A 47 -24.45 -39.41 14.01
N LEU A 48 -25.52 -39.09 13.30
CA LEU A 48 -26.17 -37.78 13.29
C LEU A 48 -26.72 -37.51 14.70
N ASN A 49 -26.02 -36.69 15.51
CA ASN A 49 -26.56 -35.84 16.58
C ASN A 49 -25.43 -35.22 17.42
N SER A 50 -25.10 -33.96 17.16
CA SER A 50 -24.55 -33.01 18.15
C SER A 50 -24.69 -31.58 17.63
N PRO A 51 -24.90 -30.60 18.53
CA PRO A 51 -25.61 -29.35 18.23
C PRO A 51 -24.72 -28.34 17.48
N SER A 52 -25.39 -27.51 16.69
CA SER A 52 -24.93 -26.27 16.02
C SER A 52 -23.43 -25.97 16.09
N CYS A 53 -22.80 -25.92 14.90
CA CYS A 53 -21.55 -25.22 14.65
C CYS A 53 -21.55 -23.88 15.41
N LEU A 54 -20.89 -23.83 16.57
CA LEU A 54 -20.56 -22.59 17.25
C LEU A 54 -19.47 -21.95 16.42
N GLN A 55 -19.88 -21.21 15.41
CA GLN A 55 -19.01 -20.23 14.78
C GLN A 55 -18.70 -19.24 15.89
N GLU A 56 -17.49 -19.32 16.48
CA GLU A 56 -17.03 -18.37 17.49
C GLU A 56 -17.30 -16.98 16.95
N GLN A 57 -18.32 -16.31 17.51
CA GLN A 57 -18.63 -14.94 17.12
C GLN A 57 -17.39 -14.12 17.42
N LEU A 58 -16.91 -13.37 16.42
CA LEU A 58 -15.81 -12.43 16.59
C LEU A 58 -16.18 -11.46 17.72
N ASP A 59 -15.43 -11.52 18.81
CA ASP A 59 -15.55 -10.57 19.92
C ASP A 59 -14.99 -9.22 19.47
N VAL A 60 -15.89 -8.36 19.02
CA VAL A 60 -15.62 -6.99 18.53
C VAL A 60 -14.82 -6.20 19.57
N GLY A 61 -15.22 -6.24 20.84
CA GLY A 61 -14.56 -5.50 21.92
C GLY A 61 -13.12 -5.98 22.15
N LYS A 62 -12.89 -7.29 22.12
CA LYS A 62 -11.55 -7.87 22.22
C LYS A 62 -10.67 -7.51 21.02
N LEU A 63 -11.23 -7.49 19.82
CA LEU A 63 -10.48 -7.11 18.61
C LEU A 63 -10.10 -5.62 18.63
N ILE A 64 -11.02 -4.73 18.99
CA ILE A 64 -10.75 -3.30 19.18
C ILE A 64 -9.64 -3.09 20.21
N ARG A 65 -9.69 -3.81 21.34
CA ARG A 65 -8.61 -3.75 22.34
C ARG A 65 -7.27 -4.15 21.76
N ARG A 66 -7.19 -5.26 21.02
CA ARG A 66 -5.94 -5.69 20.35
C ARG A 66 -5.43 -4.66 19.34
N ILE A 67 -6.31 -4.01 18.58
CA ILE A 67 -5.93 -2.95 17.65
C ILE A 67 -5.30 -1.77 18.42
N ARG A 68 -5.92 -1.35 19.53
CA ARG A 68 -5.41 -0.27 20.39
C ARG A 68 -4.08 -0.64 21.06
N ASP A 69 -3.92 -1.89 21.49
CA ASP A 69 -2.65 -2.37 22.04
C ASP A 69 -1.53 -2.31 20.99
N ASN A 70 -1.79 -2.76 19.75
CA ASN A 70 -0.86 -2.62 18.63
C ASN A 70 -0.55 -1.15 18.29
N MET A 71 -1.55 -0.25 18.35
CA MET A 71 -1.32 1.19 18.17
C MET A 71 -0.40 1.74 19.25
N PHE A 72 -0.61 1.34 20.51
CA PHE A 72 0.25 1.76 21.60
C PHE A 72 1.68 1.28 21.39
N GLU A 73 1.88 0.00 21.04
CA GLU A 73 3.20 -0.56 20.74
C GLU A 73 3.92 0.26 19.64
N LEU A 74 3.27 0.45 18.49
CA LEU A 74 3.84 1.20 17.36
C LEU A 74 4.17 2.65 17.71
N LYS A 75 3.38 3.32 18.57
CA LYS A 75 3.58 4.72 18.94
C LYS A 75 4.89 4.96 19.70
N TYR A 76 5.39 3.95 20.43
CA TYR A 76 6.62 4.04 21.22
C TYR A 76 7.84 3.47 20.51
N GLU A 77 7.67 2.89 19.32
CA GLU A 77 8.77 2.47 18.48
C GLU A 77 9.56 3.68 17.94
N ASP A 78 10.88 3.55 17.84
CA ASP A 78 11.72 4.66 17.39
C ASP A 78 11.48 5.03 15.93
N PHE A 79 11.17 4.04 15.09
CA PHE A 79 10.92 4.24 13.66
C PHE A 79 9.66 5.10 13.39
N TRP A 80 8.70 5.13 14.32
CA TRP A 80 7.49 5.94 14.20
C TRP A 80 7.79 7.45 14.10
N LYS A 81 8.81 7.94 14.81
CA LYS A 81 9.21 9.35 14.75
C LYS A 81 9.64 9.74 13.33
N GLU A 82 10.36 8.86 12.65
CA GLU A 82 10.80 9.06 11.27
C GLU A 82 9.61 9.01 10.30
N TRP A 83 8.72 8.03 10.45
CA TRP A 83 7.49 7.94 9.65
C TRP A 83 6.65 9.21 9.77
N ASN A 84 6.39 9.65 11.00
CA ASN A 84 5.61 10.85 11.26
C ASN A 84 6.28 12.11 10.66
N LYS A 85 7.61 12.21 10.72
CA LYS A 85 8.37 13.30 10.09
C LYS A 85 8.24 13.29 8.57
N HIS A 86 8.45 12.14 7.93
CA HIS A 86 8.35 12.02 6.47
C HIS A 86 6.93 12.27 5.99
N PHE A 87 5.95 11.75 6.72
CA PHE A 87 4.55 11.97 6.43
C PHE A 87 4.16 13.45 6.60
N LEU A 88 4.64 14.14 7.65
CA LEU A 88 4.44 15.58 7.83
C LEU A 88 4.96 16.38 6.63
N ALA A 89 6.18 16.09 6.20
CA ALA A 89 6.81 16.78 5.08
C ALA A 89 6.06 16.53 3.77
N ALA A 90 5.61 15.29 3.55
CA ALA A 90 4.85 14.92 2.36
C ALA A 90 3.45 15.53 2.35
N ALA A 91 2.70 15.47 3.46
CA ALA A 91 1.39 16.09 3.55
C ALA A 91 1.46 17.62 3.34
N ALA A 92 2.51 18.28 3.84
CA ALA A 92 2.71 19.71 3.67
C ALA A 92 3.09 20.13 2.23
N SER A 93 3.54 19.19 1.38
CA SER A 93 3.87 19.49 -0.01
C SER A 93 2.64 19.50 -0.93
N LEU A 94 1.52 18.90 -0.50
CA LEU A 94 0.27 18.94 -1.23
C LEU A 94 -0.33 20.36 -1.11
N LYS A 95 -0.65 20.98 -2.24
CA LYS A 95 -1.35 22.28 -2.29
C LYS A 95 -2.80 22.03 -2.70
N PRO A 96 -3.79 22.71 -2.12
CA PRO A 96 -5.16 22.65 -2.63
C PRO A 96 -5.19 23.13 -4.10
N PRO A 97 -6.17 22.69 -4.88
CA PRO A 97 -6.39 23.23 -6.21
C PRO A 97 -6.49 24.75 -6.14
N GLU A 98 -5.76 25.47 -7.00
CA GLU A 98 -5.97 26.90 -7.18
C GLU A 98 -7.31 27.06 -7.91
N ASP A 99 -8.33 27.63 -7.24
CA ASP A 99 -9.57 28.05 -7.89
C ASP A 99 -9.22 29.14 -8.90
N ASN A 100 -9.23 28.79 -10.20
CA ASN A 100 -8.98 29.73 -11.29
C ASN A 100 -10.18 30.63 -11.62
N ASP A 101 -11.23 30.64 -10.79
CA ASP A 101 -12.43 31.44 -10.99
C ASP A 101 -12.53 32.57 -9.97
N THR A 102 -11.68 33.61 -10.07
CA THR A 102 -12.09 35.00 -9.75
C THR A 102 -11.07 36.04 -10.21
N GLU A 103 -11.23 36.49 -11.46
CA GLU A 103 -11.00 37.91 -11.78
C GLU A 103 -12.05 38.74 -11.03
N ASN A 104 -11.77 39.13 -9.78
CA ASN A 104 -12.22 40.40 -9.23
C ASN A 104 -11.49 40.71 -7.92
N GLN A 105 -10.75 41.81 -7.95
CA GLN A 105 -10.06 42.39 -6.81
C GLN A 105 -11.07 42.96 -5.82
N LEU A 106 -11.05 42.48 -4.57
CA LEU A 106 -11.39 43.30 -3.39
C LEU A 106 -10.82 42.63 -2.12
N GLU A 107 -9.94 43.39 -1.47
CA GLU A 107 -9.38 43.26 -0.11
C GLU A 107 -9.63 41.94 0.64
N LYS A 108 -8.66 41.01 0.57
CA LYS A 108 -8.64 39.84 1.46
C LYS A 108 -8.20 40.24 2.87
N VAL A 109 -9.18 40.29 3.77
CA VAL A 109 -9.00 40.04 5.22
C VAL A 109 -8.10 38.80 5.38
N PRO A 110 -7.17 38.74 6.35
CA PRO A 110 -6.39 37.53 6.57
C PRO A 110 -7.32 36.41 7.00
N GLU A 111 -7.75 35.59 6.03
CA GLU A 111 -8.44 34.33 6.28
C GLU A 111 -7.55 33.51 7.20
N GLU A 112 -8.12 33.13 8.35
CA GLU A 112 -7.54 32.11 9.20
C GLU A 112 -7.21 30.92 8.31
N LYS A 113 -5.93 30.55 8.21
CA LYS A 113 -5.50 29.37 7.45
C LYS A 113 -6.17 28.15 8.08
N HIS A 114 -7.34 27.78 7.58
CA HIS A 114 -7.92 26.49 7.88
C HIS A 114 -6.88 25.45 7.46
N PRO A 115 -6.45 24.56 8.38
CA PRO A 115 -5.50 23.51 8.02
C PRO A 115 -6.08 22.73 6.84
N GLN A 116 -5.26 22.49 5.82
CA GLN A 116 -5.66 21.72 4.64
C GLN A 116 -6.35 20.43 5.08
N GLN A 117 -7.61 20.25 4.69
CA GLN A 117 -8.38 19.08 5.06
C GLN A 117 -7.94 17.89 4.21
N LEU A 118 -6.92 17.18 4.70
CA LEU A 118 -6.44 15.94 4.10
C LEU A 118 -7.47 14.83 4.32
N THR A 119 -7.90 14.18 3.24
CA THR A 119 -8.76 12.98 3.33
C THR A 119 -7.93 11.71 3.20
N CYS A 120 -8.49 10.57 3.62
CA CYS A 120 -7.80 9.28 3.52
C CYS A 120 -8.66 8.23 2.82
N VAL A 121 -8.01 7.41 2.00
CA VAL A 121 -8.58 6.22 1.39
C VAL A 121 -7.60 5.06 1.60
N CYS A 122 -8.05 3.96 2.18
CA CYS A 122 -7.26 2.76 2.40
C CYS A 122 -7.87 1.60 1.64
N TYR A 123 -7.04 0.95 0.83
CA TYR A 123 -7.39 -0.28 0.11
C TYR A 123 -6.52 -1.43 0.58
N GLY A 124 -7.04 -2.65 0.50
CA GLY A 124 -6.21 -3.86 0.53
C GLY A 124 -5.57 -4.17 1.89
N LEU A 125 -6.22 -3.82 3.00
CA LEU A 125 -5.73 -4.04 4.36
C LEU A 125 -5.67 -5.54 4.76
N GLY A 126 -6.56 -6.36 4.19
CA GLY A 126 -6.75 -7.76 4.52
C GLY A 126 -7.58 -8.01 5.79
N SER A 127 -7.76 -9.29 6.13
CA SER A 127 -8.53 -9.74 7.30
C SER A 127 -7.75 -9.53 8.60
N PHE A 128 -7.87 -8.36 9.24
CA PHE A 128 -7.16 -7.98 10.47
C PHE A 128 -7.63 -8.72 11.74
N SER A 129 -8.76 -9.41 11.68
CA SER A 129 -9.21 -10.32 12.74
C SER A 129 -8.29 -11.55 12.84
N SER A 130 -7.92 -12.15 11.70
CA SER A 130 -7.14 -13.38 11.60
C SER A 130 -5.66 -13.15 11.26
N CYS A 131 -5.32 -12.06 10.58
CA CYS A 131 -3.96 -11.71 10.19
C CYS A 131 -3.38 -10.64 11.13
N VAL A 132 -2.29 -10.99 11.80
CA VAL A 132 -1.58 -10.07 12.71
C VAL A 132 -0.96 -8.90 11.95
N ALA A 133 -0.38 -9.14 10.78
CA ALA A 133 0.21 -8.09 9.94
C ALA A 133 -0.84 -7.05 9.51
N ALA A 134 -1.99 -7.49 8.99
CA ALA A 134 -3.12 -6.61 8.65
C ALA A 134 -3.60 -5.78 9.86
N ARG A 135 -3.57 -6.36 11.07
CA ARG A 135 -3.92 -5.64 12.30
C ARG A 135 -2.89 -4.57 12.67
N TYR A 136 -1.60 -4.83 12.51
CA TYR A 136 -0.56 -3.81 12.70
C TYR A 136 -0.64 -2.71 11.63
N GLN A 137 -0.98 -3.05 10.38
CA GLN A 137 -1.23 -2.05 9.33
C GLN A 137 -2.43 -1.16 9.67
N LEU A 138 -3.52 -1.74 10.19
CA LEU A 138 -4.67 -0.96 10.66
C LEU A 138 -4.29 -0.04 11.83
N ALA A 139 -3.53 -0.57 12.79
CA ALA A 139 -3.03 0.22 13.90
C ALA A 139 -2.14 1.39 13.44
N MET A 140 -1.25 1.14 12.48
CA MET A 140 -0.42 2.18 11.88
C MET A 140 -1.25 3.24 11.14
N LEU A 141 -2.26 2.82 10.37
CA LEU A 141 -3.21 3.73 9.72
C LEU A 141 -3.87 4.65 10.75
N LEU A 142 -4.43 4.09 11.82
CA LEU A 142 -5.08 4.88 12.88
C LEU A 142 -4.11 5.86 13.57
N LEU A 143 -2.86 5.47 13.79
CA LEU A 143 -1.83 6.38 14.32
C LEU A 143 -1.53 7.54 13.38
N LEU A 144 -1.48 7.28 12.06
CA LEU A 144 -1.27 8.32 11.05
C LEU A 144 -2.46 9.28 11.00
N LEU A 145 -3.70 8.78 11.08
CA LEU A 145 -4.90 9.63 11.13
C LEU A 145 -4.88 10.54 12.37
N ASP A 146 -4.60 9.98 13.56
CA ASP A 146 -4.49 10.72 14.83
C ASP A 146 -3.40 11.79 14.76
N ALA A 147 -2.19 11.42 14.35
CA ALA A 147 -1.05 12.34 14.27
C ALA A 147 -1.31 13.53 13.35
N ARG A 148 -2.24 13.41 12.41
CA ARG A 148 -2.58 14.38 11.37
C ARG A 148 -3.91 15.05 11.53
N GLN A 149 -4.64 14.67 12.58
CA GLN A 149 -5.97 15.19 12.85
C GLN A 149 -6.92 14.99 11.65
N ILE A 150 -6.72 13.90 10.89
CA ILE A 150 -7.68 13.47 9.87
C ILE A 150 -8.86 12.87 10.62
N LEU A 151 -10.06 13.41 10.40
CA LEU A 151 -11.26 12.87 11.00
C LEU A 151 -11.46 11.41 10.55
N LEU A 152 -11.74 10.50 11.47
CA LEU A 152 -11.86 9.07 11.16
C LEU A 152 -12.96 8.81 10.11
N GLN A 153 -14.05 9.58 10.14
CA GLN A 153 -15.13 9.52 9.16
C GLN A 153 -14.69 9.94 7.73
N ASP A 154 -13.62 10.74 7.62
CA ASP A 154 -13.03 11.16 6.35
C ASP A 154 -12.02 10.11 5.82
N CYS A 155 -11.77 9.04 6.58
CA CYS A 155 -11.00 7.87 6.14
C CYS A 155 -11.93 6.78 5.61
N HIS A 156 -11.84 6.54 4.31
CA HIS A 156 -12.61 5.52 3.61
C HIS A 156 -11.80 4.24 3.48
N VAL A 157 -12.35 3.10 3.92
CA VAL A 157 -11.65 1.81 3.91
C VAL A 157 -12.37 0.79 3.05
N TYR A 158 -11.64 0.02 2.26
CA TYR A 158 -12.19 -1.08 1.49
C TYR A 158 -11.20 -2.23 1.33
N ASP A 159 -11.70 -3.44 1.61
CA ASP A 159 -11.05 -4.68 1.21
C ASP A 159 -12.14 -5.74 0.96
N PRO A 160 -12.09 -6.48 -0.15
CA PRO A 160 -13.00 -7.60 -0.39
C PRO A 160 -12.91 -8.71 0.68
N ALA A 161 -11.79 -8.83 1.39
CA ALA A 161 -11.56 -9.80 2.45
C ALA A 161 -12.23 -9.45 3.78
N PHE A 162 -12.78 -8.24 3.95
CA PHE A 162 -13.44 -7.86 5.20
C PHE A 162 -14.71 -8.68 5.44
N SER A 163 -14.75 -9.38 6.56
CA SER A 163 -15.95 -9.99 7.11
C SER A 163 -16.96 -8.95 7.60
N SER A 164 -18.22 -9.33 7.81
CA SER A 164 -19.23 -8.43 8.39
C SER A 164 -18.80 -7.87 9.75
N ALA A 165 -18.28 -8.72 10.63
CA ALA A 165 -17.79 -8.32 11.95
C ALA A 165 -16.61 -7.33 11.88
N GLU A 166 -15.70 -7.50 10.93
CA GLU A 166 -14.61 -6.53 10.70
C GLU A 166 -15.14 -5.19 10.20
N LYS A 167 -16.15 -5.20 9.32
CA LYS A 167 -16.81 -3.94 8.90
C LYS A 167 -17.47 -3.24 10.09
N ASP A 168 -18.06 -3.99 11.02
CA ASP A 168 -18.65 -3.42 12.24
C ASP A 168 -17.58 -2.83 13.17
N VAL A 169 -16.45 -3.53 13.35
CA VAL A 169 -15.29 -3.02 14.09
C VAL A 169 -14.76 -1.72 13.48
N LEU A 170 -14.60 -1.65 12.15
CA LEU A 170 -14.12 -0.45 11.45
C LEU A 170 -15.07 0.74 11.67
N ARG A 171 -16.39 0.50 11.61
CA ARG A 171 -17.41 1.53 11.89
C ARG A 171 -17.40 1.97 13.35
N GLU A 172 -17.23 1.04 14.30
CA GLU A 172 -17.11 1.36 15.73
C GLU A 172 -15.85 2.16 16.05
N LEU A 173 -14.76 1.93 15.30
CA LEU A 173 -13.56 2.75 15.33
C LEU A 173 -13.76 4.13 14.66
N GLY A 174 -14.89 4.37 14.00
CA GLY A 174 -15.23 5.64 13.35
C GLY A 174 -14.81 5.78 11.90
N LEU A 175 -14.33 4.70 11.25
CA LEU A 175 -13.92 4.70 9.85
C LEU A 175 -15.12 4.49 8.91
N THR A 176 -15.05 5.03 7.70
CA THR A 176 -16.10 4.88 6.69
C THR A 176 -15.81 3.66 5.81
N VAL A 177 -16.56 2.57 6.00
CA VAL A 177 -16.41 1.36 5.17
C VAL A 177 -17.12 1.54 3.83
N LEU A 178 -16.38 1.47 2.73
CA LEU A 178 -16.97 1.53 1.39
C LEU A 178 -17.79 0.27 1.09
N THR A 179 -18.91 0.45 0.40
CA THR A 179 -19.80 -0.65 -0.02
C THR A 179 -19.47 -1.18 -1.40
N GLU A 180 -18.77 -0.38 -2.22
CA GLU A 180 -18.42 -0.72 -3.60
C GLU A 180 -16.94 -1.03 -3.73
N ASN A 181 -16.63 -2.03 -4.56
CA ASN A 181 -15.28 -2.30 -5.01
C ASN A 181 -14.82 -1.24 -6.01
N GLU A 182 -14.14 -0.19 -5.60
CA GLU A 182 -13.64 0.82 -6.54
C GLU A 182 -12.46 0.35 -7.41
N GLU A 183 -11.93 -0.85 -7.18
CA GLU A 183 -10.77 -1.39 -7.90
C GLU A 183 -9.55 -0.43 -7.86
N GLY A 184 -9.45 0.43 -6.84
CA GLY A 184 -8.44 1.48 -6.73
C GLY A 184 -8.66 2.70 -7.63
N LYS A 185 -9.78 2.78 -8.37
CA LYS A 185 -10.08 3.85 -9.35
C LYS A 185 -10.72 5.08 -8.70
N ARG A 186 -10.14 5.57 -7.61
CA ARG A 186 -10.59 6.78 -6.90
C ARG A 186 -9.85 8.02 -7.39
N LEU A 187 -10.60 9.04 -7.82
CA LEU A 187 -10.05 10.34 -8.19
C LEU A 187 -9.78 11.19 -6.94
N ALA A 188 -8.60 11.78 -6.88
CA ALA A 188 -8.19 12.77 -5.89
C ALA A 188 -8.55 14.16 -6.40
N THR A 189 -9.60 14.75 -5.85
CA THR A 189 -10.03 16.13 -6.15
C THR A 189 -9.46 17.16 -5.17
N LYS A 190 -8.88 16.69 -4.06
CA LYS A 190 -8.26 17.47 -2.99
C LYS A 190 -7.15 16.61 -2.34
N PRO A 191 -6.29 17.18 -1.48
CA PRO A 191 -5.21 16.43 -0.87
C PRO A 191 -5.70 15.13 -0.23
N THR A 192 -5.24 13.99 -0.75
CA THR A 192 -5.75 12.68 -0.37
C THR A 192 -4.60 11.70 -0.11
N LEU A 193 -4.58 11.16 1.10
CA LEU A 193 -3.76 10.02 1.48
C LEU A 193 -4.39 8.73 0.98
N PHE A 194 -3.68 8.04 0.11
CA PHE A 194 -3.96 6.68 -0.32
C PHE A 194 -3.06 5.71 0.44
N TYR A 195 -3.63 4.88 1.31
CA TYR A 195 -2.93 3.86 2.08
C TYR A 195 -3.11 2.48 1.41
N LEU A 196 -2.05 1.97 0.77
CA LEU A 196 -2.06 0.76 -0.07
C LEU A 196 -1.01 -0.27 0.35
N MET A 197 -0.73 -0.39 1.65
CA MET A 197 0.27 -1.33 2.19
C MET A 197 0.14 -2.73 1.59
N HIS A 198 1.22 -3.27 1.01
CA HIS A 198 1.28 -4.62 0.42
C HIS A 198 0.20 -4.94 -0.62
N CYS A 199 -0.43 -3.92 -1.20
CA CYS A 199 -1.43 -4.09 -2.24
C CYS A 199 -0.81 -4.62 -3.54
N GLY A 200 -1.62 -5.34 -4.31
CA GLY A 200 -1.26 -5.77 -5.66
C GLY A 200 -1.01 -4.58 -6.61
N LYS A 201 -0.11 -4.76 -7.58
CA LYS A 201 0.30 -3.73 -8.56
C LYS A 201 -0.88 -3.09 -9.30
N ALA A 202 -1.95 -3.85 -9.55
CA ALA A 202 -3.13 -3.36 -10.25
C ALA A 202 -3.85 -2.22 -9.51
N LEU A 203 -3.88 -2.24 -8.16
CA LEU A 203 -4.49 -1.15 -7.39
C LEU A 203 -3.73 0.17 -7.57
N TYR A 204 -2.39 0.13 -7.50
CA TYR A 204 -1.56 1.30 -7.77
C TYR A 204 -1.72 1.80 -9.21
N ASN A 205 -1.68 0.89 -10.17
CA ASN A 205 -1.77 1.25 -11.58
C ASN A 205 -3.14 1.85 -11.94
N ASN A 206 -4.23 1.33 -11.36
CA ASN A 206 -5.57 1.90 -11.49
C ASN A 206 -5.70 3.26 -10.81
N LEU A 207 -5.12 3.42 -9.63
CA LEU A 207 -5.10 4.69 -8.91
C LEU A 207 -4.37 5.76 -9.73
N LEU A 208 -3.18 5.44 -10.24
CA LEU A 208 -2.40 6.33 -11.09
C LEU A 208 -3.15 6.70 -12.37
N TRP A 209 -3.71 5.70 -13.05
CA TRP A 209 -4.53 5.91 -14.25
C TRP A 209 -5.69 6.88 -13.98
N LYS A 210 -6.46 6.64 -12.91
CA LYS A 210 -7.62 7.47 -12.60
C LYS A 210 -7.24 8.92 -12.31
N ASN A 211 -6.04 9.13 -11.81
CA ASN A 211 -5.50 10.42 -11.45
C ASN A 211 -4.53 11.00 -12.48
N TRP A 212 -4.45 10.47 -13.71
CA TRP A 212 -3.38 10.77 -14.68
C TRP A 212 -3.46 12.17 -15.32
N SER A 213 -3.42 13.20 -14.48
CA SER A 213 -3.35 14.61 -14.84
C SER A 213 -2.44 15.33 -13.84
N ILE A 214 -1.91 16.49 -14.23
CA ILE A 214 -1.07 17.32 -13.36
C ILE A 214 -1.87 17.72 -12.10
N GLN A 215 -3.12 18.13 -12.29
CA GLN A 215 -4.01 18.56 -11.23
C GLN A 215 -4.25 17.42 -10.24
N SER A 216 -4.68 16.25 -10.69
CA SER A 216 -5.05 15.14 -9.82
C SER A 216 -3.84 14.47 -9.17
N LEU A 217 -2.75 14.19 -9.89
CA LEU A 217 -1.55 13.60 -9.29
C LEU A 217 -0.96 14.50 -8.20
N SER A 218 -1.00 15.82 -8.35
CA SER A 218 -0.51 16.76 -7.32
C SER A 218 -1.27 16.69 -5.99
N GLN A 219 -2.46 16.08 -5.99
CA GLN A 219 -3.29 15.86 -4.80
C GLN A 219 -3.08 14.47 -4.18
N VAL A 220 -2.27 13.61 -4.80
CA VAL A 220 -2.07 12.22 -4.38
C VAL A 220 -0.86 12.12 -3.46
N LEU A 221 -1.09 11.59 -2.25
CA LEU A 221 -0.07 11.13 -1.33
C LEU A 221 -0.28 9.63 -1.12
N ILE A 222 0.73 8.80 -1.37
CA ILE A 222 0.63 7.35 -1.18
C ILE A 222 1.52 6.93 -0.01
N ILE A 223 0.98 6.08 0.86
CA ILE A 223 1.78 5.20 1.73
C ILE A 223 1.54 3.78 1.24
N GLY A 224 2.59 3.11 0.79
CA GLY A 224 2.48 1.78 0.20
C GLY A 224 3.83 1.27 -0.31
N ASN A 225 3.80 0.26 -1.16
CA ASN A 225 4.98 -0.35 -1.78
C ASN A 225 5.72 0.67 -2.65
N GLY A 226 7.05 0.69 -2.56
CA GLY A 226 7.88 1.52 -3.42
C GLY A 226 7.73 1.17 -4.90
N PHE A 227 7.56 2.17 -5.76
CA PHE A 227 7.51 1.99 -7.21
C PHE A 227 8.85 1.53 -7.76
N ASN A 228 9.97 1.97 -7.19
CA ASN A 228 11.29 1.43 -7.56
C ASN A 228 11.37 -0.06 -7.24
N GLY A 229 10.94 -0.47 -6.05
CA GLY A 229 10.88 -1.87 -5.65
C GLY A 229 10.00 -2.71 -6.60
N ILE A 230 8.83 -2.19 -6.99
CA ILE A 230 7.94 -2.83 -7.98
C ILE A 230 8.65 -2.96 -9.34
N LYS A 231 9.31 -1.90 -9.80
CA LYS A 231 10.05 -1.86 -11.07
C LYS A 231 11.19 -2.87 -11.11
N GLU A 232 11.95 -3.00 -10.02
CA GLU A 232 13.08 -3.93 -9.92
C GLU A 232 12.66 -5.40 -9.90
N ARG A 233 11.51 -5.71 -9.28
CA ARG A 233 11.00 -7.09 -9.14
C ARG A 233 10.11 -7.54 -10.30
N THR A 234 9.69 -6.63 -11.18
CA THR A 234 8.81 -6.93 -12.31
C THR A 234 9.60 -6.90 -13.60
N ILE A 235 9.39 -7.88 -14.49
CA ILE A 235 10.03 -7.89 -15.81
C ILE A 235 9.62 -6.63 -16.57
N GLU A 236 10.60 -5.86 -17.06
CA GLU A 236 10.38 -4.53 -17.66
C GLU A 236 9.31 -4.52 -18.77
N ARG A 237 9.30 -5.55 -19.64
CA ARG A 237 8.31 -5.68 -20.71
C ARG A 237 6.88 -5.83 -20.17
N GLU A 238 6.71 -6.52 -19.04
CA GLU A 238 5.42 -6.79 -18.40
C GLU A 238 4.97 -5.56 -17.61
N LEU A 239 5.90 -4.91 -16.91
CA LEU A 239 5.64 -3.62 -16.26
C LEU A 239 5.15 -2.58 -17.27
N LYS A 240 5.84 -2.42 -18.41
CA LYS A 240 5.44 -1.45 -19.44
C LYS A 240 4.11 -1.80 -20.11
N ARG A 241 3.83 -3.09 -20.33
CA ARG A 241 2.60 -3.54 -20.99
C ARG A 241 1.38 -3.45 -20.07
N ASP A 242 1.47 -4.00 -18.86
CA ASP A 242 0.33 -4.24 -17.99
C ASP A 242 0.22 -3.19 -16.86
N TYR A 243 1.34 -2.60 -16.44
CA TYR A 243 1.42 -1.63 -15.34
C TYR A 243 2.07 -0.31 -15.79
N SER A 244 1.69 0.15 -16.99
CA SER A 244 2.34 1.27 -17.67
C SER A 244 2.35 2.58 -16.87
N TYR A 245 1.34 2.81 -16.02
CA TYR A 245 1.26 4.00 -15.19
C TYR A 245 2.27 3.96 -14.05
N ILE A 246 2.51 2.79 -13.43
CA ILE A 246 3.61 2.61 -12.47
C ILE A 246 4.94 2.84 -13.18
N SER A 247 5.14 2.22 -14.36
CA SER A 247 6.39 2.37 -15.12
C SER A 247 6.72 3.82 -15.43
N LYS A 248 5.72 4.65 -15.71
CA LYS A 248 5.87 6.09 -15.99
C LYS A 248 6.01 6.90 -14.70
N ALA A 249 5.26 6.56 -13.66
CA ALA A 249 5.22 7.30 -12.39
C ALA A 249 6.56 7.32 -11.65
N VAL A 250 7.38 6.29 -11.79
CA VAL A 250 8.73 6.21 -11.17
C VAL A 250 9.57 7.46 -11.47
N ASP A 251 9.48 8.01 -12.68
CA ASP A 251 10.28 9.18 -13.08
C ASP A 251 9.61 10.53 -12.72
N LEU A 252 8.39 10.49 -12.17
CA LEU A 252 7.57 11.66 -11.85
C LEU A 252 7.37 11.87 -10.36
N CYS A 253 7.46 10.81 -9.57
CA CYS A 253 7.23 10.86 -8.14
C CYS A 253 8.49 11.17 -7.34
N GLU A 254 8.29 11.78 -6.17
CA GLU A 254 9.24 11.69 -5.07
C GLU A 254 8.86 10.52 -4.19
N GLU A 255 9.74 9.51 -4.15
CA GLU A 255 9.61 8.32 -3.32
C GLU A 255 10.63 8.36 -2.18
N ARG A 256 10.17 8.10 -0.96
CA ARG A 256 11.02 7.96 0.23
C ARG A 256 10.68 6.66 0.93
N LEU A 257 11.59 5.69 0.88
CA LEU A 257 11.47 4.46 1.65
C LEU A 257 11.44 4.79 3.14
N LEU A 258 10.53 4.12 3.84
CA LEU A 258 10.33 4.27 5.26
C LEU A 258 11.12 3.20 6.03
N PRO A 259 11.69 3.53 7.20
CA PRO A 259 12.41 2.55 8.00
C PRO A 259 11.47 1.43 8.44
N CYS A 260 11.95 0.20 8.35
CA CYS A 260 11.23 -0.99 8.79
C CYS A 260 12.09 -1.74 9.79
N PRO A 261 11.65 -1.92 11.05
CA PRO A 261 12.39 -2.72 12.01
C PRO A 261 12.25 -4.21 11.66
N SER A 262 13.28 -5.00 12.01
CA SER A 262 13.38 -6.39 11.58
C SER A 262 12.27 -7.29 12.13
N HIS A 263 11.74 -7.00 13.32
CA HIS A 263 10.62 -7.75 13.91
C HIS A 263 9.26 -7.47 13.24
N LEU A 264 9.16 -6.42 12.42
CA LEU A 264 7.94 -6.06 11.68
C LEU A 264 8.16 -6.10 10.16
N ILE A 265 9.18 -6.83 9.70
CA ILE A 265 9.53 -6.93 8.27
C ILE A 265 8.37 -7.50 7.43
N ASP A 266 7.64 -8.47 7.97
CA ASP A 266 6.47 -9.06 7.29
C ASP A 266 5.26 -8.10 7.24
N VAL A 267 5.33 -6.97 7.97
CA VAL A 267 4.25 -5.98 8.08
C VAL A 267 4.55 -4.73 7.25
N PHE A 268 5.77 -4.21 7.34
CA PHE A 268 6.14 -2.88 6.83
C PHE A 268 7.34 -2.89 5.86
N SER A 269 7.83 -4.05 5.42
CA SER A 269 8.85 -4.09 4.36
C SER A 269 8.42 -3.31 3.12
N ASP A 270 9.39 -2.75 2.40
CA ASP A 270 9.15 -2.05 1.12
C ASP A 270 8.17 -0.87 1.18
N THR A 271 7.86 -0.38 2.39
CA THR A 271 6.95 0.75 2.55
C THR A 271 7.64 2.06 2.18
N ALA A 272 6.94 2.90 1.42
CA ALA A 272 7.38 4.20 0.99
C ALA A 272 6.29 5.25 1.20
N VAL A 273 6.72 6.50 1.36
CA VAL A 273 5.88 7.68 1.13
C VAL A 273 6.16 8.17 -0.28
N ILE A 274 5.11 8.31 -1.09
CA ILE A 274 5.20 8.70 -2.50
C ILE A 274 4.33 9.92 -2.74
N THR A 275 4.90 10.95 -3.37
CA THR A 275 4.20 12.19 -3.76
C THR A 275 4.53 12.56 -5.19
N PHE A 276 3.74 13.44 -5.80
CA PHE A 276 3.94 13.90 -7.17
C PHE A 276 4.11 15.42 -7.19
N PRO A 277 5.34 15.93 -7.03
CA PRO A 277 5.58 17.37 -7.05
C PRO A 277 5.16 18.00 -8.38
N SER A 278 4.44 19.12 -8.32
CA SER A 278 4.01 19.85 -9.53
C SER A 278 5.19 20.22 -10.43
N GLU A 279 6.36 20.52 -9.86
CA GLU A 279 7.59 20.78 -10.61
C GLU A 279 8.01 19.58 -11.47
N SER A 280 7.77 18.35 -11.02
CA SER A 280 8.04 17.14 -11.80
C SER A 280 7.02 16.89 -12.89
N LEU A 281 5.75 17.13 -12.59
CA LEU A 281 4.65 16.95 -13.52
C LEU A 281 4.68 17.97 -14.67
N ASN A 282 5.01 19.24 -14.36
CA ASN A 282 5.06 20.34 -15.33
C ASN A 282 6.25 20.28 -16.31
N ARG A 283 7.21 19.37 -16.12
CA ARG A 283 8.32 19.16 -17.08
C ARG A 283 7.88 18.45 -18.36
N LEU A 284 6.70 17.83 -18.35
CA LEU A 284 6.20 17.04 -19.47
C LEU A 284 5.24 17.84 -20.36
N SER A 285 5.19 17.48 -21.64
CA SER A 285 4.25 18.09 -22.60
C SER A 285 2.81 17.67 -22.33
N GLN A 286 1.86 18.48 -22.79
CA GLN A 286 0.43 18.18 -22.66
C GLN A 286 0.05 16.81 -23.24
N SER A 287 0.66 16.43 -24.36
CA SER A 287 0.47 15.14 -25.03
C SER A 287 0.79 13.91 -24.17
N PHE A 288 1.56 14.05 -23.10
CA PHE A 288 1.82 12.96 -22.15
C PHE A 288 0.60 12.60 -21.28
N TRP A 289 -0.28 13.59 -21.07
CA TRP A 289 -1.46 13.51 -20.20
C TRP A 289 -2.75 13.22 -20.96
N GLU A 290 -2.72 13.32 -22.29
CA GLU A 290 -3.89 13.16 -23.14
C GLU A 290 -4.35 11.69 -23.23
N GLU A 291 -5.68 11.49 -23.15
CA GLU A 291 -6.38 10.23 -23.40
C GLU A 291 -5.79 8.99 -22.67
N PRO A 292 -5.68 8.99 -21.33
CA PRO A 292 -5.15 7.85 -20.60
C PRO A 292 -6.08 6.63 -20.74
N ALA A 293 -5.61 5.60 -21.44
CA ALA A 293 -6.35 4.35 -21.64
C ALA A 293 -6.45 3.53 -20.34
N GLU A 294 -7.66 3.07 -20.02
CA GLU A 294 -7.91 2.25 -18.84
C GLU A 294 -7.16 0.92 -18.89
N PRO A 295 -6.44 0.53 -17.81
CA PRO A 295 -5.77 -0.76 -17.72
C PRO A 295 -6.75 -1.94 -17.83
N ARG A 296 -6.42 -2.94 -18.67
CA ARG A 296 -7.26 -4.14 -18.88
C ARG A 296 -6.65 -5.46 -18.39
N TYR A 297 -5.38 -5.48 -18.00
CA TYR A 297 -4.66 -6.62 -17.42
C TYR A 297 -4.83 -7.97 -18.16
N LEU A 298 -5.05 -7.97 -19.48
CA LEU A 298 -5.38 -9.16 -20.28
C LEU A 298 -4.29 -10.25 -20.27
N HIS A 299 -3.08 -9.92 -19.85
CA HIS A 299 -1.90 -10.79 -19.90
C HIS A 299 -1.32 -11.10 -18.51
N CYS A 300 -2.03 -10.78 -17.43
CA CYS A 300 -1.61 -11.08 -16.06
C CYS A 300 -2.21 -12.41 -15.59
N SER A 301 -1.39 -13.46 -15.51
CA SER A 301 -1.79 -14.76 -14.93
C SER A 301 -2.08 -14.68 -13.43
N ASP A 302 -1.32 -13.84 -12.73
CA ASP A 302 -1.35 -13.70 -11.27
C ASP A 302 -1.79 -12.28 -10.90
N LEU A 303 -2.98 -11.90 -11.38
CA LEU A 303 -3.56 -10.58 -11.14
C LEU A 303 -4.04 -10.46 -9.70
N GLU A 304 -3.32 -9.68 -8.89
CA GLU A 304 -3.59 -9.45 -7.46
C GLU A 304 -4.62 -8.32 -7.23
N ILE A 305 -5.83 -8.45 -7.79
CA ILE A 305 -6.97 -7.56 -7.50
C ILE A 305 -8.29 -8.33 -7.66
N THR A 306 -9.26 -8.03 -6.80
CA THR A 306 -10.63 -8.47 -7.01
C THR A 306 -11.32 -7.49 -7.96
N LEU A 307 -11.88 -7.97 -9.06
CA LEU A 307 -12.61 -7.16 -10.03
C LEU A 307 -14.09 -7.04 -9.64
N ARG A 308 -14.75 -5.97 -10.06
CA ARG A 308 -16.22 -5.87 -10.02
C ARG A 308 -16.80 -6.99 -10.88
N GLU A 309 -17.87 -7.62 -10.40
CA GLU A 309 -18.69 -8.44 -11.27
C GLU A 309 -19.24 -7.53 -12.38
N SER A 310 -18.97 -7.89 -13.63
CA SER A 310 -19.64 -7.22 -14.75
C SER A 310 -21.12 -7.57 -14.64
N GLU A 311 -22.01 -6.58 -14.61
CA GLU A 311 -23.43 -6.82 -14.85
C GLU A 311 -23.56 -7.40 -16.28
N THR A 312 -23.45 -8.72 -16.42
CA THR A 312 -23.87 -9.40 -17.63
C THR A 312 -25.38 -9.19 -17.71
N LEU A 313 -25.74 -8.21 -18.53
CA LEU A 313 -27.08 -7.91 -19.00
C LEU A 313 -27.96 -9.17 -19.00
N LEU A 314 -28.94 -9.18 -18.12
CA LEU A 314 -30.17 -9.95 -18.29
C LEU A 314 -30.95 -9.37 -19.48
N THR A 315 -30.37 -9.44 -20.68
CA THR A 315 -31.16 -9.48 -21.92
C THR A 315 -31.32 -10.96 -22.26
N GLY A 316 -32.12 -11.65 -21.44
CA GLY A 316 -32.73 -12.90 -21.85
C GLY A 316 -33.81 -12.53 -22.86
N ASP A 317 -33.57 -12.85 -24.13
CA ASP A 317 -34.57 -12.85 -25.18
C ASP A 317 -35.85 -13.53 -24.68
N ARG A 318 -36.98 -12.83 -24.82
CA ARG A 318 -38.33 -13.41 -24.81
C ARG A 318 -38.89 -13.35 -26.21
#